data_AF-A0A1Q9F3E2-F1
#
_entry.id   AF-A0A1Q9F3E2-F1
#
_cell.length_a   1.000
_cell.length_b   1.000
_cell.length_c   1.000
_cell.angle_alpha   90.00
_cell.angle_beta   90.00
_cell.angle_gamma   90.00
#
_symmetry.space_group_name_H-M   'P 1'
#
loop_
_entity.id
_entity.type
_entity.pdbx_description
1 polymer ?
#
loop_
_entity_poly.entity_id
_entity_poly.type
_entity_poly.pdbx_seq_one_letter_code
_entity_poly.pdbx_strand_id
1 'polypeptide(L)'
;MHGAVQLDMHWVEKKPESALSKVAEPGDGTRTQENLDSVGNITQHLAMARSMASETHFSDDHAADGSGMPSRSCTDVPCLVVFLGYVACMVGISIYAFQTGQPQKLTHGFDYKGQLCGVDKAVEDEPMLFWCPKGSKTLHGHPADLDIKHPICMAECPSQELLSVHCFDNPKAHVKDLGGSFPDEQITIQTRTVRKHTYPSQAFAGMFCVPRFHEKQGHILGDEPLVQELLDSHGPIGNGYFRTAAALGSLRRSWQSVVIAVLLSVVFSYTYLFALRCAPYGTSIASIVIVMVASLTLGIYFLLASKLSGSWLTHYQNTNSLYKIFDTEYAQWVSWVLGMLLLFAFGFMACGLAAIRQSIKQAIFKLVLWFALLSSLMIQRELLQKVREIEGRPLADIRQLRD
;
A
#
# COMPACT_ATOMS: atom_id res chain seq x y z
N MET A 1 -20.43 -27.75 21.77
CA MET A 1 -19.60 -28.65 20.92
C MET A 1 -18.73 -27.76 20.05
N HIS A 2 -17.46 -27.58 20.43
CA HIS A 2 -16.48 -26.77 19.70
C HIS A 2 -15.33 -27.70 19.32
N GLY A 3 -15.15 -27.94 18.04
CA GLY A 3 -14.00 -28.66 17.49
C GLY A 3 -12.99 -27.64 16.99
N ALA A 4 -11.92 -27.42 17.76
CA ALA A 4 -10.75 -26.69 17.29
C ALA A 4 -9.86 -27.66 16.50
N VAL A 5 -9.64 -27.37 15.22
CA VAL A 5 -8.67 -28.07 14.38
C VAL A 5 -7.34 -27.34 14.53
N GLN A 6 -6.38 -28.01 15.17
CA GLN A 6 -5.02 -27.54 15.38
C GLN A 6 -4.15 -28.04 14.21
N LEU A 7 -3.65 -27.12 13.39
CA LEU A 7 -2.73 -27.41 12.29
C LEU A 7 -1.30 -27.11 12.74
N ASP A 8 -0.54 -28.15 13.07
CA ASP A 8 0.91 -28.09 13.29
C ASP A 8 1.63 -28.04 11.93
N MET A 9 2.24 -26.90 11.61
CA MET A 9 3.20 -26.78 10.50
C MET A 9 4.61 -27.02 11.02
N HIS A 10 5.11 -28.24 10.78
CA HIS A 10 6.50 -28.61 11.02
C HIS A 10 7.39 -28.06 9.88
N TRP A 11 8.20 -27.04 10.18
CA TRP A 11 9.27 -26.58 9.29
C TRP A 11 10.46 -27.55 9.37
N VAL A 12 10.87 -28.11 8.23
CA VAL A 12 12.08 -28.93 8.09
C VAL A 12 13.16 -28.08 7.43
N GLU A 13 14.15 -27.70 8.21
CA GLU A 13 15.32 -26.92 7.78
C GLU A 13 16.37 -27.87 7.18
N LYS A 14 16.61 -27.79 5.86
CA LYS A 14 17.68 -28.55 5.19
C LYS A 14 18.96 -27.71 5.15
N LYS A 15 19.99 -28.15 5.88
CA LYS A 15 21.38 -27.70 5.77
C LYS A 15 22.02 -28.21 4.46
N PRO A 16 22.91 -27.43 3.81
CA PRO A 16 23.75 -27.94 2.73
C PRO A 16 25.01 -28.60 3.29
N GLU A 17 25.22 -29.87 2.92
CA GLU A 17 26.46 -30.62 3.17
C GLU A 17 27.53 -30.24 2.15
N SER A 18 28.72 -29.96 2.66
CA SER A 18 29.98 -29.82 1.95
C SER A 18 30.55 -31.20 1.58
N ALA A 19 30.82 -31.44 0.30
CA ALA A 19 31.55 -32.64 -0.14
C ALA A 19 32.95 -32.28 -0.66
N LEU A 20 33.94 -32.53 0.20
CA LEU A 20 35.35 -32.70 -0.09
C LEU A 20 35.61 -34.16 -0.51
N SER A 21 36.32 -34.39 -1.62
CA SER A 21 37.04 -35.65 -1.94
C SER A 21 37.64 -35.54 -3.34
N LYS A 22 38.82 -36.03 -3.71
CA LYS A 22 39.97 -36.68 -3.05
C LYS A 22 41.11 -36.63 -4.08
N VAL A 23 42.33 -36.57 -3.54
CA VAL A 23 43.61 -36.73 -4.23
C VAL A 23 43.75 -38.16 -4.76
N ALA A 24 44.29 -38.32 -5.97
CA ALA A 24 44.94 -39.54 -6.44
C ALA A 24 46.08 -39.18 -7.42
N GLU A 25 47.31 -39.51 -7.03
CA GLU A 25 48.51 -39.49 -7.88
C GLU A 25 48.48 -40.65 -8.90
N PRO A 26 49.30 -40.57 -9.95
CA PRO A 26 49.94 -41.77 -10.48
C PRO A 26 51.46 -41.63 -10.57
N GLY A 27 52.13 -42.69 -10.11
CA GLY A 27 53.56 -42.91 -10.19
C GLY A 27 54.06 -43.40 -11.55
N ASP A 28 55.37 -43.36 -11.62
CA ASP A 28 56.33 -43.65 -12.68
C ASP A 28 56.23 -45.05 -13.34
N GLY A 29 56.65 -45.16 -14.60
CA GLY A 29 56.63 -46.40 -15.38
C GLY A 29 56.97 -46.21 -16.85
N THR A 30 58.24 -46.40 -17.19
CA THR A 30 58.92 -46.20 -18.48
C THR A 30 58.57 -47.19 -19.61
N ARG A 31 58.77 -46.72 -20.88
CA ARG A 31 59.15 -47.47 -22.13
C ARG A 31 58.13 -48.50 -22.68
N THR A 32 57.67 -48.50 -23.93
CA THR A 32 58.29 -48.46 -25.28
C THR A 32 57.11 -48.41 -26.28
N GLN A 33 56.99 -47.42 -27.16
CA GLN A 33 57.41 -47.42 -28.57
C GLN A 33 56.85 -48.56 -29.43
N GLU A 34 55.78 -48.30 -30.20
CA GLU A 34 55.70 -48.62 -31.64
C GLU A 34 54.46 -48.00 -32.31
N ASN A 35 54.64 -47.74 -33.60
CA ASN A 35 53.82 -46.92 -34.49
C ASN A 35 52.40 -47.44 -34.72
N LEU A 36 51.44 -46.51 -34.80
CA LEU A 36 50.32 -46.60 -35.74
C LEU A 36 49.85 -45.18 -36.08
N ASP A 37 50.50 -44.63 -37.10
CA ASP A 37 49.96 -43.58 -37.95
C ASP A 37 48.68 -44.06 -38.63
N SER A 38 47.80 -43.11 -38.96
CA SER A 38 46.57 -43.28 -39.75
C SER A 38 45.30 -43.66 -38.96
N VAL A 39 44.63 -42.64 -38.40
CA VAL A 39 43.23 -42.22 -38.66
C VAL A 39 42.94 -41.07 -37.68
N GLY A 40 43.52 -39.91 -37.95
CA GLY A 40 43.36 -38.72 -37.13
C GLY A 40 43.13 -37.50 -38.00
N ASN A 41 42.02 -37.48 -38.76
CA ASN A 41 41.64 -36.24 -39.46
C ASN A 41 40.19 -36.08 -39.95
N ILE A 42 39.19 -36.79 -39.39
CA ILE A 42 37.79 -36.65 -39.86
C ILE A 42 36.76 -36.39 -38.73
N THR A 43 37.12 -36.53 -37.45
CA THR A 43 36.15 -36.39 -36.34
C THR A 43 36.17 -35.06 -35.58
N GLN A 44 37.09 -34.13 -35.87
CA GLN A 44 37.11 -32.80 -35.22
C GLN A 44 36.34 -31.70 -35.97
N HIS A 45 36.03 -31.86 -37.25
CA HIS A 45 35.34 -30.82 -38.03
C HIS A 45 33.79 -30.86 -37.97
N LEU A 46 33.18 -31.88 -37.36
CA LEU A 46 31.71 -32.00 -37.28
C LEU A 46 31.10 -31.72 -35.88
N ALA A 47 31.91 -31.60 -34.83
CA ALA A 47 31.43 -31.28 -33.48
C ALA A 47 31.41 -29.76 -33.17
N MET A 48 32.07 -28.92 -33.98
CA MET A 48 32.09 -27.46 -33.80
C MET A 48 31.03 -26.70 -34.62
N ALA A 49 30.32 -27.36 -35.55
CA ALA A 49 29.41 -26.70 -36.49
C ALA A 49 27.92 -26.74 -36.09
N ARG A 50 27.55 -27.23 -34.88
CA ARG A 50 26.13 -27.46 -34.52
C ARG A 50 25.65 -26.82 -33.21
N SER A 51 26.39 -25.91 -32.57
CA SER A 51 25.90 -25.26 -31.34
C SER A 51 25.71 -23.76 -31.35
N MET A 52 26.16 -22.96 -32.33
CA MET A 52 26.02 -21.48 -32.22
C MET A 52 25.67 -20.75 -33.53
N ALA A 53 24.87 -21.37 -34.39
CA ALA A 53 24.06 -20.65 -35.36
C ALA A 53 22.82 -20.07 -34.67
N SER A 54 22.98 -19.04 -33.82
CA SER A 54 21.88 -18.13 -33.40
C SER A 54 22.38 -16.89 -32.63
N GLU A 55 23.49 -16.27 -33.03
CA GLU A 55 23.79 -14.90 -32.60
C GLU A 55 24.43 -14.15 -33.77
N THR A 56 23.60 -13.57 -34.64
CA THR A 56 24.03 -12.49 -35.52
C THR A 56 22.94 -11.42 -35.55
N HIS A 57 23.40 -10.18 -35.40
CA HIS A 57 22.68 -8.91 -35.45
C HIS A 57 21.98 -8.41 -34.16
N PHE A 58 22.75 -7.69 -33.33
CA PHE A 58 22.39 -6.30 -33.03
C PHE A 58 23.62 -5.45 -32.61
N SER A 59 24.16 -4.74 -33.60
CA SER A 59 24.86 -3.45 -33.51
C SER A 59 25.92 -3.23 -32.41
N ASP A 60 27.17 -3.49 -32.79
CA ASP A 60 28.32 -2.71 -32.33
C ASP A 60 28.23 -1.30 -32.95
N ASP A 61 28.18 -0.27 -32.09
CA ASP A 61 28.76 1.08 -32.28
C ASP A 61 28.17 2.03 -31.21
N HIS A 62 28.51 1.78 -29.94
CA HIS A 62 28.42 2.80 -28.92
C HIS A 62 29.84 3.19 -28.53
N ALA A 63 30.23 4.36 -29.03
CA ALA A 63 31.47 5.05 -28.68
C ALA A 63 31.69 4.96 -27.18
N ALA A 64 32.86 4.46 -26.79
CA ALA A 64 33.33 4.41 -25.42
C ALA A 64 33.20 5.81 -24.80
N ASP A 65 32.15 6.02 -24.01
CA ASP A 65 32.13 7.04 -23.01
C ASP A 65 33.30 6.69 -22.07
N GLY A 66 34.25 7.59 -21.86
CA GLY A 66 35.47 7.34 -21.08
C GLY A 66 35.25 7.05 -19.59
N SER A 67 34.12 6.47 -19.21
CA SER A 67 33.67 6.16 -17.86
C SER A 67 34.21 4.81 -17.35
N GLY A 68 34.83 3.98 -18.20
CA GLY A 68 35.45 2.70 -17.80
C GLY A 68 34.45 1.69 -17.23
N MET A 69 33.15 1.89 -17.45
CA MET A 69 32.12 0.96 -17.00
C MET A 69 31.87 -0.13 -18.05
N PRO A 70 31.77 -1.41 -17.65
CA PRO A 70 31.42 -2.49 -18.57
C PRO A 70 30.02 -2.27 -19.16
N SER A 71 29.83 -2.71 -20.41
CA SER A 71 28.54 -2.65 -21.13
C SER A 71 27.43 -3.28 -20.27
N ARG A 72 26.46 -2.47 -19.86
CA ARG A 72 25.36 -2.94 -19.02
C ARG A 72 24.39 -3.74 -19.90
N SER A 73 24.35 -5.06 -19.70
CA SER A 73 23.28 -5.90 -20.26
C SER A 73 21.94 -5.44 -19.68
N CYS A 74 20.90 -5.37 -20.52
CA CYS A 74 19.58 -4.92 -20.12
C CYS A 74 18.89 -6.00 -19.27
N THR A 75 19.15 -5.99 -17.96
CA THR A 75 18.53 -6.90 -16.98
C THR A 75 17.02 -6.68 -16.82
N ASP A 76 16.49 -5.61 -17.41
CA ASP A 76 15.08 -5.24 -17.29
C ASP A 76 14.14 -6.16 -18.07
N VAL A 77 14.58 -6.77 -19.17
CA VAL A 77 13.73 -7.62 -20.01
C VAL A 77 13.19 -8.86 -19.26
N PRO A 78 14.02 -9.71 -18.62
CA PRO A 78 13.50 -10.85 -17.86
C PRO A 78 12.63 -10.42 -16.66
N CYS A 79 13.00 -9.33 -15.98
CA CYS A 79 12.20 -8.76 -14.89
C CYS A 79 10.83 -8.27 -15.37
N LEU A 80 10.76 -7.64 -16.54
CA LEU A 80 9.53 -7.20 -17.17
C LEU A 80 8.62 -8.39 -17.52
N VAL A 81 9.18 -9.47 -18.05
CA VAL A 81 8.41 -10.69 -18.37
C VAL A 81 7.80 -11.30 -17.10
N VAL A 82 8.58 -11.42 -16.01
CA VAL A 82 8.06 -11.92 -14.72
C VAL A 82 6.97 -10.99 -14.17
N PHE A 83 7.17 -9.67 -14.24
CA PHE A 83 6.19 -8.69 -13.81
C PHE A 83 4.88 -8.78 -14.61
N LEU A 84 4.96 -8.86 -15.95
CA LEU A 84 3.79 -9.01 -16.81
C LEU A 84 3.07 -10.35 -16.55
N GLY A 85 3.82 -11.44 -16.33
CA GLY A 85 3.25 -12.73 -15.92
C GLY A 85 2.48 -12.62 -14.60
N TYR A 86 3.05 -11.96 -13.60
CA TYR A 86 2.37 -11.70 -12.32
C TYR A 86 1.09 -10.88 -12.50
N VAL A 87 1.14 -9.78 -13.27
CA VAL A 87 -0.03 -8.94 -13.56
C VAL A 87 -1.12 -9.74 -14.28
N ALA A 88 -0.75 -10.52 -15.30
CA ALA A 88 -1.68 -11.38 -16.02
C ALA A 88 -2.34 -12.41 -15.09
N CYS A 89 -1.57 -13.04 -14.21
CA CYS A 89 -2.11 -13.94 -13.17
C CYS A 89 -3.09 -13.23 -12.23
N MET A 90 -2.75 -12.05 -11.72
CA MET A 90 -3.63 -11.27 -10.84
C MET A 90 -4.92 -10.85 -11.53
N VAL A 91 -4.85 -10.44 -12.80
CA VAL A 91 -6.03 -10.15 -13.64
C VAL A 91 -6.86 -11.41 -13.84
N GLY A 92 -6.24 -12.55 -14.14
CA GLY A 92 -6.92 -13.83 -14.30
C GLY A 92 -7.67 -14.27 -13.04
N ILE A 93 -7.02 -14.18 -11.87
CA ILE A 93 -7.65 -14.47 -10.56
C ILE A 93 -8.81 -13.50 -10.30
N SER A 94 -8.64 -12.22 -10.62
CA SER A 94 -9.68 -11.21 -10.44
C SER A 94 -10.90 -11.53 -11.33
N ILE A 95 -10.69 -11.81 -12.61
CA ILE A 95 -11.76 -12.21 -13.54
C ILE A 95 -12.47 -13.46 -13.03
N TYR A 96 -11.71 -14.49 -12.62
CA TYR A 96 -12.28 -15.71 -12.07
C TYR A 96 -13.12 -15.44 -10.82
N ALA A 97 -12.63 -14.59 -9.90
CA ALA A 97 -13.36 -14.19 -8.69
C ALA A 97 -14.65 -13.40 -9.03
N PHE A 98 -14.65 -12.57 -10.07
CA PHE A 98 -15.84 -11.84 -10.51
C PHE A 98 -16.85 -12.73 -11.24
N GLN A 99 -16.39 -13.76 -11.97
CA GLN A 99 -17.26 -14.68 -12.70
C GLN A 99 -17.89 -15.74 -11.79
N THR A 100 -17.12 -16.28 -10.84
CA THR A 100 -17.56 -17.35 -9.94
C THR A 100 -18.12 -16.82 -8.63
N GLY A 101 -17.63 -15.67 -8.17
CA GLY A 101 -18.07 -15.05 -6.93
C GLY A 101 -19.31 -14.17 -7.11
N GLN A 102 -19.96 -13.87 -5.99
CA GLN A 102 -21.01 -12.87 -5.90
C GLN A 102 -20.45 -11.61 -5.22
N PRO A 103 -19.74 -10.73 -5.94
CA PRO A 103 -19.10 -9.54 -5.36
C PRO A 103 -20.11 -8.58 -4.72
N GLN A 104 -21.38 -8.70 -5.11
CA GLN A 104 -22.49 -7.90 -4.59
C GLN A 104 -22.65 -8.06 -3.06
N LYS A 105 -22.26 -9.23 -2.51
CA LYS A 105 -22.28 -9.52 -1.06
C LYS A 105 -21.37 -8.61 -0.22
N LEU A 106 -20.35 -8.01 -0.83
CA LEU A 106 -19.47 -7.05 -0.15
C LEU A 106 -20.02 -5.62 -0.18
N THR A 107 -20.98 -5.36 -1.07
CA THR A 107 -21.46 -4.01 -1.40
C THR A 107 -22.89 -3.73 -0.95
N HIS A 108 -23.62 -4.74 -0.51
CA HIS A 108 -25.00 -4.66 -0.06
C HIS A 108 -25.17 -5.33 1.30
N GLY A 109 -26.14 -4.87 2.09
CA GLY A 109 -26.52 -5.50 3.35
C GLY A 109 -27.39 -6.74 3.13
N PHE A 110 -27.45 -7.59 4.15
CA PHE A 110 -28.36 -8.75 4.19
C PHE A 110 -29.49 -8.50 5.17
N ASP A 111 -30.71 -8.84 4.80
CA ASP A 111 -31.83 -8.89 5.74
C ASP A 111 -31.74 -10.13 6.67
N TYR A 112 -32.67 -10.21 7.62
CA TYR A 112 -32.78 -11.35 8.54
C TYR A 112 -33.10 -12.69 7.86
N LYS A 113 -33.53 -12.70 6.60
CA LYS A 113 -33.77 -13.90 5.79
C LYS A 113 -32.55 -14.30 4.95
N GLY A 114 -31.47 -13.51 5.00
CA GLY A 114 -30.28 -13.71 4.19
C GLY A 114 -30.42 -13.24 2.75
N GLN A 115 -31.42 -12.39 2.46
CA GLN A 115 -31.62 -11.76 1.16
C GLN A 115 -30.73 -10.52 1.03
N LEU A 116 -30.14 -10.34 -0.13
CA LEU A 116 -29.26 -9.22 -0.44
C LEU A 116 -30.08 -8.01 -0.92
N CYS A 117 -30.13 -6.98 -0.09
CA CYS A 117 -30.90 -5.75 -0.34
C CYS A 117 -30.48 -5.12 -1.68
N GLY A 118 -31.45 -4.83 -2.56
CA GLY A 118 -31.21 -4.24 -3.89
C GLY A 118 -30.69 -5.21 -4.96
N VAL A 119 -30.64 -6.51 -4.69
CA VAL A 119 -30.08 -7.52 -5.62
C VAL A 119 -30.98 -8.74 -5.76
N ASP A 120 -31.44 -9.32 -4.66
CA ASP A 120 -32.33 -10.48 -4.73
C ASP A 120 -33.73 -10.05 -5.19
N LYS A 121 -34.38 -10.84 -6.04
CA LYS A 121 -35.69 -10.51 -6.67
C LYS A 121 -36.79 -10.09 -5.69
N ALA A 122 -36.73 -10.56 -4.44
CA ALA A 122 -37.72 -10.23 -3.42
C ALA A 122 -37.55 -8.83 -2.82
N VAL A 123 -36.35 -8.26 -2.93
CA VAL A 123 -35.90 -7.00 -2.31
C VAL A 123 -35.09 -6.15 -3.30
N GLU A 124 -35.34 -6.30 -4.60
CA GLU A 124 -34.59 -5.64 -5.68
C GLU A 124 -34.78 -4.12 -5.65
N ASP A 125 -35.98 -3.65 -5.31
CA ASP A 125 -36.33 -2.23 -5.16
C ASP A 125 -36.00 -1.67 -3.76
N GLU A 126 -35.36 -2.47 -2.90
CA GLU A 126 -35.09 -2.15 -1.50
C GLU A 126 -33.59 -2.18 -1.19
N PRO A 127 -32.79 -1.19 -1.65
CA PRO A 127 -31.33 -1.23 -1.53
C PRO A 127 -30.79 -0.83 -0.14
N MET A 128 -31.62 -0.28 0.74
CA MET A 128 -31.20 0.25 2.04
C MET A 128 -31.45 -0.76 3.16
N LEU A 129 -30.49 -0.91 4.07
CA LEU A 129 -30.62 -1.77 5.26
C LEU A 129 -31.06 -0.95 6.47
N PHE A 130 -32.11 -1.40 7.16
CA PHE A 130 -32.70 -0.75 8.32
C PHE A 130 -32.81 -1.68 9.53
N TRP A 131 -32.55 -1.15 10.72
CA TRP A 131 -32.62 -1.89 11.97
C TRP A 131 -33.93 -1.61 12.68
N CYS A 132 -34.65 -2.66 13.07
CA CYS A 132 -35.94 -2.51 13.72
C CYS A 132 -35.80 -2.12 15.19
N PRO A 133 -36.76 -1.36 15.77
CA PRO A 133 -36.74 -1.05 17.19
C PRO A 133 -37.00 -2.28 18.05
N LYS A 134 -36.26 -2.40 19.16
CA LYS A 134 -36.39 -3.48 20.13
C LYS A 134 -37.32 -3.04 21.28
N GLY A 135 -38.59 -3.39 21.14
CA GLY A 135 -39.65 -3.01 22.08
C GLY A 135 -40.43 -1.77 21.64
N SER A 136 -41.28 -1.26 22.53
CA SER A 136 -42.20 -0.14 22.27
C SER A 136 -41.79 1.17 22.94
N LYS A 137 -40.68 1.19 23.68
CA LYS A 137 -40.23 2.40 24.38
C LYS A 137 -39.53 3.33 23.40
N THR A 138 -40.16 4.47 23.14
CA THR A 138 -39.61 5.55 22.34
C THR A 138 -39.21 6.71 23.25
N LEU A 139 -37.97 7.17 23.13
CA LEU A 139 -37.45 8.37 23.77
C LEU A 139 -37.22 9.43 22.68
N HIS A 140 -37.95 10.55 22.73
CA HIS A 140 -37.86 11.62 21.72
C HIS A 140 -37.95 11.11 20.26
N GLY A 141 -38.90 10.20 20.00
CA GLY A 141 -39.10 9.67 18.66
C GLY A 141 -38.16 8.55 18.21
N HIS A 142 -37.21 8.17 19.06
CA HIS A 142 -36.22 7.13 18.79
C HIS A 142 -36.40 5.94 19.72
N PRO A 143 -36.14 4.71 19.29
CA PRO A 143 -36.23 3.55 20.18
C PRO A 143 -35.09 3.55 21.19
N ALA A 144 -35.32 2.94 22.35
CA ALA A 144 -34.29 2.80 23.40
C ALA A 144 -33.19 1.79 23.04
N ASP A 145 -33.48 0.83 22.15
CA ASP A 145 -32.58 -0.27 21.75
C ASP A 145 -33.00 -0.73 20.33
N LEU A 146 -32.04 -1.22 19.53
CA LEU A 146 -32.24 -1.70 18.16
C LEU A 146 -32.06 -3.21 18.07
N ASP A 147 -32.86 -3.86 17.24
CA ASP A 147 -32.64 -5.26 16.87
C ASP A 147 -31.57 -5.36 15.78
N ILE A 148 -30.32 -5.38 16.22
CA ILE A 148 -29.13 -5.50 15.37
C ILE A 148 -29.09 -6.84 14.62
N LYS A 149 -29.71 -7.90 15.18
CA LYS A 149 -29.61 -9.26 14.66
C LYS A 149 -30.54 -9.52 13.48
N HIS A 150 -31.64 -8.76 13.38
CA HIS A 150 -32.66 -8.98 12.37
C HIS A 150 -32.97 -7.70 11.58
N PRO A 151 -32.01 -7.19 10.79
CA PRO A 151 -32.26 -6.04 9.93
C PRO A 151 -33.20 -6.39 8.77
N ILE A 152 -33.81 -5.36 8.17
CA ILE A 152 -34.72 -5.48 7.03
C ILE A 152 -34.23 -4.60 5.86
N CYS A 153 -34.55 -5.00 4.63
CA CYS A 153 -34.35 -4.14 3.46
C CYS A 153 -35.50 -3.11 3.35
N MET A 154 -35.19 -1.92 2.84
CA MET A 154 -36.17 -0.88 2.52
C MET A 154 -35.74 -0.08 1.29
N ALA A 155 -36.72 0.53 0.61
CA ALA A 155 -36.50 1.40 -0.55
C ALA A 155 -35.77 2.70 -0.16
N GLU A 156 -36.18 3.33 0.93
CA GLU A 156 -35.64 4.62 1.39
C GLU A 156 -35.62 4.68 2.92
N CYS A 157 -34.67 5.42 3.49
CA CYS A 157 -34.62 5.63 4.93
C CYS A 157 -35.75 6.55 5.40
N PRO A 158 -36.55 6.14 6.40
CA PRO A 158 -37.69 6.90 6.88
C PRO A 158 -37.21 8.21 7.51
N SER A 159 -37.77 9.33 7.02
CA SER A 159 -37.53 10.66 7.59
C SER A 159 -38.48 11.00 8.74
N GLN A 160 -39.57 10.23 8.91
CA GLN A 160 -40.61 10.44 9.92
C GLN A 160 -41.04 9.11 10.58
N GLU A 161 -41.66 9.22 11.76
CA GLU A 161 -42.05 8.07 12.61
C GLU A 161 -43.33 7.35 12.19
N LEU A 162 -44.05 7.84 11.18
CA LEU A 162 -45.40 7.36 10.88
C LEU A 162 -45.47 6.11 9.98
N LEU A 163 -44.34 5.63 9.45
CA LEU A 163 -44.36 4.45 8.58
C LEU A 163 -44.38 3.18 9.46
N SER A 164 -45.28 2.24 9.15
CA SER A 164 -45.30 0.93 9.82
C SER A 164 -44.59 -0.11 8.95
N VAL A 165 -43.54 -0.73 9.49
CA VAL A 165 -42.75 -1.74 8.79
C VAL A 165 -42.86 -3.10 9.47
N HIS A 166 -42.70 -4.17 8.69
CA HIS A 166 -42.75 -5.54 9.18
C HIS A 166 -41.40 -5.94 9.76
N CYS A 167 -41.30 -5.92 11.09
CA CYS A 167 -40.11 -6.25 11.83
C CYS A 167 -40.16 -7.66 12.39
N PHE A 168 -38.99 -8.27 12.56
CA PHE A 168 -38.85 -9.49 13.34
C PHE A 168 -39.24 -9.25 14.81
N ASP A 169 -39.94 -10.21 15.42
CA ASP A 169 -40.23 -10.23 16.85
C ASP A 169 -39.50 -11.38 17.51
N ASN A 170 -39.17 -11.23 18.79
CA ASN A 170 -38.46 -12.25 19.54
C ASN A 170 -39.27 -13.57 19.50
N PRO A 171 -38.63 -14.71 19.16
CA PRO A 171 -39.33 -15.97 19.09
C PRO A 171 -39.88 -16.33 20.46
N LYS A 172 -41.17 -16.66 20.52
CA LYS A 172 -41.80 -17.13 21.76
C LYS A 172 -41.77 -18.65 21.75
N ALA A 173 -41.10 -19.23 22.75
CA ALA A 173 -41.12 -20.67 22.98
C ALA A 173 -42.41 -21.03 23.72
N HIS A 174 -43.25 -21.83 23.09
CA HIS A 174 -44.37 -22.47 23.73
C HIS A 174 -43.94 -23.88 24.13
N VAL A 175 -43.75 -24.09 25.44
CA VAL A 175 -43.49 -25.41 26.01
C VAL A 175 -44.84 -26.06 26.30
N LYS A 176 -45.05 -27.25 25.76
CA LYS A 176 -46.23 -28.06 26.01
C LYS A 176 -45.78 -29.38 26.65
N ASP A 177 -46.21 -29.61 27.88
CA ASP A 177 -45.96 -30.87 28.58
C ASP A 177 -46.85 -31.95 27.97
N LEU A 178 -46.24 -33.04 27.48
CA LEU A 178 -46.97 -34.15 26.87
C LEU A 178 -47.48 -35.20 27.87
N GLY A 179 -47.19 -35.02 29.16
CA GLY A 179 -47.81 -35.78 30.24
C GLY A 179 -47.67 -37.30 30.07
N GLY A 180 -46.45 -37.82 30.17
CA GLY A 180 -46.15 -39.25 30.24
C GLY A 180 -45.39 -39.61 31.51
N SER A 181 -45.22 -40.92 31.79
CA SER A 181 -44.40 -41.43 32.91
C SER A 181 -42.91 -41.05 32.80
N PHE A 182 -42.50 -40.47 31.67
CA PHE A 182 -41.21 -39.84 31.44
C PHE A 182 -41.45 -38.36 31.09
N PRO A 183 -40.60 -37.43 31.56
CA PRO A 183 -40.73 -36.01 31.24
C PRO A 183 -40.47 -35.81 29.75
N ASP A 184 -41.55 -35.61 28.98
CA ASP A 184 -41.49 -35.29 27.56
C ASP A 184 -42.10 -33.89 27.35
N GLU A 185 -41.25 -32.95 26.94
CA GLU A 185 -41.58 -31.54 26.72
C GLU A 185 -41.49 -31.23 25.23
N GLN A 186 -42.59 -30.79 24.62
CA GLN A 186 -42.57 -30.28 23.26
C GLN A 186 -42.38 -28.77 23.28
N ILE A 187 -41.22 -28.32 22.79
CA ILE A 187 -40.90 -26.91 22.63
C ILE A 187 -41.22 -26.48 21.20
N THR A 188 -42.26 -25.68 21.01
CA THR A 188 -42.57 -25.05 19.72
C THR A 188 -42.05 -23.62 19.70
N ILE A 189 -41.11 -23.32 18.81
CA ILE A 189 -40.58 -21.97 18.63
C ILE A 189 -41.39 -21.27 17.53
N GLN A 190 -42.23 -20.31 17.91
CA GLN A 190 -43.01 -19.55 16.95
C GLN A 190 -42.33 -18.20 16.66
N THR A 191 -41.87 -18.05 15.42
CA THR A 191 -41.30 -16.81 14.91
C THR A 191 -42.39 -16.00 14.22
N ARG A 192 -42.57 -14.73 14.60
CA ARG A 192 -43.61 -13.86 14.04
C ARG A 192 -43.01 -12.53 13.60
N THR A 193 -43.44 -12.03 12.45
CA THR A 193 -43.21 -10.63 12.07
C THR A 193 -44.32 -9.76 12.63
N VAL A 194 -43.97 -8.68 13.32
CA VAL A 194 -44.92 -7.70 13.87
C VAL A 194 -44.74 -6.35 13.20
N ARG A 195 -45.84 -5.60 13.04
CA ARG A 195 -45.75 -4.23 12.55
C ARG A 195 -45.24 -3.33 13.66
N LYS A 196 -44.10 -2.68 13.43
CA LYS A 196 -43.53 -1.67 14.33
C LYS A 196 -43.47 -0.32 13.61
N HIS A 197 -43.56 0.76 14.36
CA HIS A 197 -43.37 2.11 13.84
C HIS A 197 -41.88 2.35 13.54
N THR A 198 -41.59 3.05 12.46
CA THR A 198 -40.24 3.50 12.11
C THR A 198 -39.78 4.64 13.01
N TYR A 199 -38.48 4.93 12.98
CA TYR A 199 -37.87 6.09 13.61
C TYR A 199 -37.15 6.93 12.54
N PRO A 200 -36.92 8.24 12.77
CA PRO A 200 -36.25 9.08 11.80
C PRO A 200 -34.80 8.62 11.62
N SER A 201 -34.41 8.41 10.37
CA SER A 201 -33.10 7.88 9.98
C SER A 201 -32.59 8.57 8.73
N GLN A 202 -31.29 8.44 8.47
CA GLN A 202 -30.63 8.99 7.31
C GLN A 202 -29.75 7.94 6.63
N ALA A 203 -29.58 8.10 5.32
CA ALA A 203 -28.71 7.23 4.55
C ALA A 203 -27.24 7.44 4.95
N PHE A 204 -26.59 6.35 5.35
CA PHE A 204 -25.17 6.26 5.63
C PHE A 204 -24.51 5.30 4.65
N ALA A 205 -23.37 5.70 4.10
CA ALA A 205 -22.65 4.99 3.02
C ALA A 205 -23.52 4.61 1.79
N GLY A 206 -24.71 5.22 1.65
CA GLY A 206 -25.67 4.91 0.59
C GLY A 206 -26.12 3.44 0.58
N MET A 207 -26.20 2.80 1.74
CA MET A 207 -26.68 1.41 1.89
C MET A 207 -27.24 1.10 3.29
N PHE A 208 -27.01 1.95 4.30
CA PHE A 208 -27.53 1.77 5.65
C PHE A 208 -28.44 2.93 6.07
N CYS A 209 -29.44 2.65 6.89
CA CYS A 209 -30.23 3.67 7.56
C CYS A 209 -29.79 3.80 9.01
N VAL A 210 -29.11 4.91 9.32
CA VAL A 210 -28.62 5.21 10.66
C VAL A 210 -29.58 6.21 11.33
N PRO A 211 -29.92 6.04 12.62
CA PRO A 211 -30.78 6.99 13.35
C PRO A 211 -30.35 8.44 13.17
N ARG A 212 -31.33 9.33 12.93
CA ARG A 212 -31.10 10.77 12.75
C ARG A 212 -31.77 11.55 13.87
N PHE A 213 -30.95 12.05 14.78
CA PHE A 213 -31.40 12.92 15.84
C PHE A 213 -31.48 14.36 15.32
N HIS A 214 -32.68 14.92 15.33
CA HIS A 214 -32.87 16.33 15.03
C HIS A 214 -32.44 17.17 16.26
N GLU A 215 -31.35 17.92 16.06
CA GLU A 215 -31.09 19.22 16.67
C GLU A 215 -30.34 19.28 18.02
N LYS A 216 -29.00 19.36 17.93
CA LYS A 216 -28.27 20.64 18.07
C LYS A 216 -27.13 20.72 17.04
N GLN A 217 -26.95 21.91 16.44
CA GLN A 217 -25.84 22.21 15.53
C GLN A 217 -24.50 21.92 16.22
N GLY A 218 -23.78 20.89 15.76
CA GLY A 218 -22.43 20.57 16.24
C GLY A 218 -22.24 19.15 16.81
N HIS A 219 -23.27 18.30 16.84
CA HIS A 219 -23.11 16.93 17.32
C HIS A 219 -22.48 16.01 16.25
N ILE A 220 -21.51 15.18 16.65
CA ILE A 220 -20.76 14.28 15.79
C ILE A 220 -21.59 13.01 15.55
N LEU A 221 -21.58 12.50 14.32
CA LEU A 221 -22.22 11.23 13.97
C LEU A 221 -21.48 10.09 14.68
N GLY A 222 -21.93 9.72 15.89
CA GLY A 222 -21.29 8.70 16.72
C GLY A 222 -21.50 8.88 18.23
N ASP A 223 -21.78 10.10 18.69
CA ASP A 223 -21.97 10.39 20.13
C ASP A 223 -23.35 9.96 20.67
N GLU A 224 -24.28 9.62 19.77
CA GLU A 224 -25.61 9.14 20.13
C GLU A 224 -25.56 7.66 20.48
N PRO A 225 -26.15 7.22 21.61
CA PRO A 225 -25.99 5.85 22.11
C PRO A 225 -26.44 4.79 21.09
N LEU A 226 -27.49 5.10 20.31
CA LEU A 226 -28.03 4.21 19.29
C LEU A 226 -27.13 4.10 18.05
N VAL A 227 -26.42 5.17 17.71
CA VAL A 227 -25.46 5.20 16.60
C VAL A 227 -24.15 4.56 17.03
N GLN A 228 -23.75 4.77 18.28
CA GLN A 228 -22.58 4.14 18.90
C GLN A 228 -22.72 2.62 18.91
N GLU A 229 -23.91 2.09 19.23
CA GLU A 229 -24.15 0.64 19.18
C GLU A 229 -23.96 0.03 17.78
N LEU A 230 -24.28 0.79 16.72
CA LEU A 230 -24.08 0.37 15.33
C LEU A 230 -22.61 0.45 14.89
N LEU A 231 -21.89 1.49 15.36
CA LEU A 231 -20.51 1.82 14.98
C LEU A 231 -19.45 1.22 15.90
N ASP A 232 -19.83 0.62 17.03
CA ASP A 232 -18.90 -0.04 17.93
C ASP A 232 -18.19 -1.23 17.25
N SER A 233 -17.03 -1.62 17.78
CA SER A 233 -16.21 -2.72 17.26
C SER A 233 -16.97 -4.05 17.18
N HIS A 234 -17.96 -4.23 18.05
CA HIS A 234 -18.87 -5.39 18.05
C HIS A 234 -20.16 -5.19 17.23
N GLY A 235 -20.41 -3.96 16.78
CA GLY A 235 -21.55 -3.59 15.97
C GLY A 235 -21.43 -4.08 14.50
N PRO A 236 -22.56 -4.11 13.77
CA PRO A 236 -22.61 -4.60 12.40
C PRO A 236 -21.84 -3.69 11.42
N ILE A 237 -21.80 -2.38 11.68
CA ILE A 237 -21.11 -1.40 10.83
C ILE A 237 -19.67 -1.20 11.30
N GLY A 238 -19.44 -1.22 12.62
CA GLY A 238 -18.14 -0.92 13.23
C GLY A 238 -17.09 -2.03 13.12
N ASN A 239 -17.49 -3.27 12.84
CA ASN A 239 -16.57 -4.39 12.67
C ASN A 239 -15.53 -4.09 11.58
N GLY A 240 -14.24 -4.26 11.90
CA GLY A 240 -13.13 -3.94 10.99
C GLY A 240 -13.18 -4.67 9.64
N TYR A 241 -13.71 -5.90 9.62
CA TYR A 241 -13.95 -6.62 8.36
C TYR A 241 -14.98 -5.90 7.48
N PHE A 242 -16.08 -5.45 8.10
CA PHE A 242 -17.14 -4.79 7.37
C PHE A 242 -16.74 -3.39 6.89
N ARG A 243 -15.99 -2.65 7.70
CA ARG A 243 -15.48 -1.32 7.34
C ARG A 243 -14.53 -1.37 6.15
N THR A 244 -13.65 -2.37 6.12
CA THR A 244 -12.74 -2.58 4.98
C THR A 244 -13.50 -3.04 3.74
N ALA A 245 -14.48 -3.94 3.89
CA ALA A 245 -15.34 -4.35 2.79
C ALA A 245 -16.17 -3.18 2.22
N ALA A 246 -16.77 -2.35 3.07
CA ALA A 246 -17.51 -1.16 2.68
C ALA A 246 -16.62 -0.11 2.00
N ALA A 247 -15.40 0.10 2.51
CA ALA A 247 -14.42 0.98 1.87
C ALA A 247 -14.02 0.46 0.47
N LEU A 248 -13.79 -0.84 0.32
CA LEU A 248 -13.54 -1.47 -0.99
C LEU A 248 -14.77 -1.40 -1.91
N GLY A 249 -15.98 -1.55 -1.37
CA GLY A 249 -17.22 -1.33 -2.11
C GLY A 249 -17.37 0.10 -2.63
N SER A 250 -16.91 1.09 -1.85
CA SER A 250 -16.95 2.50 -2.24
C SER A 250 -16.05 2.80 -3.44
N LEU A 251 -14.91 2.13 -3.57
CA LEU A 251 -14.01 2.23 -4.74
C LEU A 251 -14.71 1.76 -6.02
N ARG A 252 -15.51 0.69 -5.95
CA ARG A 252 -16.32 0.23 -7.08
C ARG A 252 -17.38 1.25 -7.48
N ARG A 253 -18.08 1.83 -6.50
CA ARG A 253 -19.12 2.84 -6.75
C ARG A 253 -18.53 4.15 -7.33
N SER A 254 -17.29 4.48 -6.96
CA SER A 254 -16.56 5.68 -7.38
C SER A 254 -15.47 5.41 -8.44
N TRP A 255 -15.58 4.32 -9.21
CA TRP A 255 -14.55 3.89 -10.15
C TRP A 255 -14.16 4.98 -11.16
N GLN A 256 -15.09 5.85 -11.55
CA GLN A 256 -14.83 6.99 -12.43
C GLN A 256 -13.81 7.96 -11.82
N SER A 257 -13.97 8.30 -10.54
CA SER A 257 -13.04 9.15 -9.80
C SER A 257 -11.65 8.51 -9.72
N VAL A 258 -11.59 7.18 -9.53
CA VAL A 258 -10.34 6.42 -9.51
C VAL A 258 -9.63 6.48 -10.87
N VAL A 259 -10.36 6.26 -11.96
CA VAL A 259 -9.80 6.33 -13.32
C VAL A 259 -9.27 7.73 -13.63
N ILE A 260 -10.02 8.78 -13.29
CA ILE A 260 -9.57 10.18 -13.45
C ILE A 260 -8.30 10.43 -12.64
N ALA A 261 -8.25 10.00 -11.38
CA ALA A 261 -7.08 10.16 -10.53
C ALA A 261 -5.84 9.43 -11.08
N VAL A 262 -6.00 8.23 -11.64
CA VAL A 262 -4.90 7.48 -12.30
C VAL A 262 -4.39 8.24 -13.51
N LEU A 263 -5.27 8.74 -14.37
CA LEU A 263 -4.87 9.52 -15.55
C LEU A 263 -4.14 10.81 -15.15
N LEU A 264 -4.65 11.54 -14.16
CA LEU A 264 -3.98 12.74 -13.64
C LEU A 264 -2.62 12.43 -13.03
N SER A 265 -2.50 11.32 -12.29
CA SER A 265 -1.23 10.86 -11.71
C SER A 265 -0.17 10.59 -12.79
N VAL A 266 -0.56 9.94 -13.90
CA VAL A 266 0.32 9.70 -15.05
C VAL A 266 0.79 11.04 -15.66
N VAL A 267 -0.13 11.98 -15.88
CA VAL A 267 0.20 13.31 -16.40
C VAL A 267 1.15 14.06 -15.47
N PHE A 268 0.90 14.07 -14.16
CA PHE A 268 1.77 14.72 -13.19
C PHE A 268 3.15 14.06 -13.11
N SER A 269 3.22 12.73 -13.22
CA SER A 269 4.48 11.99 -13.27
C SER A 269 5.33 12.39 -14.48
N TYR A 270 4.74 12.41 -15.69
CA TYR A 270 5.46 12.86 -16.89
C TYR A 270 5.84 14.35 -16.83
N THR A 271 4.96 15.19 -16.26
CA THR A 271 5.27 16.62 -16.05
C THR A 271 6.47 16.79 -15.10
N TYR A 272 6.55 15.99 -14.03
CA TYR A 272 7.67 15.99 -13.11
C TYR A 272 8.97 15.53 -13.77
N LEU A 273 8.92 14.46 -14.59
CA LEU A 273 10.08 13.99 -15.35
C LEU A 273 10.55 15.04 -16.37
N PHE A 274 9.62 15.71 -17.05
CA PHE A 274 9.93 16.81 -17.96
C PHE A 274 10.60 17.97 -17.21
N ALA A 275 10.08 18.34 -16.04
CA ALA A 275 10.67 19.37 -15.20
C ALA A 275 12.09 18.97 -14.74
N LEU A 276 12.31 17.71 -14.35
CA LEU A 276 13.64 17.17 -14.03
C LEU A 276 14.62 17.27 -15.21
N ARG A 277 14.14 17.14 -16.45
CA ARG A 277 14.96 17.31 -17.65
C ARG A 277 15.37 18.78 -17.87
N CYS A 278 14.48 19.73 -17.58
CA CYS A 278 14.75 21.16 -17.76
C CYS A 278 15.64 21.76 -16.65
N ALA A 279 15.40 21.39 -15.40
CA ALA A 279 16.08 21.98 -14.25
C ALA A 279 16.25 20.97 -13.09
N PRO A 280 17.13 19.96 -13.23
CA PRO A 280 17.19 18.81 -12.31
C PRO A 280 17.46 19.20 -10.86
N TYR A 281 18.33 20.18 -10.62
CA TYR A 281 18.65 20.67 -9.28
C TYR A 281 17.49 21.43 -8.64
N GLY A 282 16.87 22.34 -9.40
CA GLY A 282 15.78 23.18 -8.91
C GLY A 282 14.53 22.36 -8.57
N THR A 283 14.15 21.42 -9.44
CA THR A 283 12.96 20.59 -9.24
C THR A 283 13.13 19.60 -8.09
N SER A 284 14.30 19.00 -7.94
CA SER A 284 14.58 18.06 -6.83
C SER A 284 14.55 18.77 -5.47
N ILE A 285 15.09 19.99 -5.38
CA ILE A 285 15.01 20.75 -4.12
C ILE A 285 13.59 21.23 -3.86
N ALA A 286 12.89 21.71 -4.89
CA ALA A 286 11.50 22.15 -4.74
C ALA A 286 10.59 21.03 -4.25
N SER A 287 10.71 19.81 -4.79
CA SER A 287 9.91 18.66 -4.36
C SER A 287 10.20 18.26 -2.91
N ILE A 288 11.47 18.21 -2.50
CA ILE A 288 11.84 17.92 -1.10
C ILE A 288 11.26 19.00 -0.16
N VAL A 289 11.39 20.28 -0.51
CA VAL A 289 10.86 21.39 0.32
C VAL A 289 9.34 21.33 0.42
N ILE A 290 8.62 21.06 -0.67
CA ILE A 290 7.16 20.91 -0.67
C ILE A 290 6.74 19.76 0.26
N VAL A 291 7.38 18.59 0.15
CA VAL A 291 7.07 17.44 1.01
C VAL A 291 7.39 17.73 2.48
N MET A 292 8.49 18.42 2.76
CA MET A 292 8.81 18.86 4.11
C MET A 292 7.75 19.80 4.69
N VAL A 293 7.36 20.85 3.96
CA VAL A 293 6.31 21.77 4.42
C VAL A 293 5.01 21.03 4.65
N ALA A 294 4.59 20.16 3.71
CA ALA A 294 3.37 19.37 3.83
C ALA A 294 3.40 18.46 5.07
N SER A 295 4.49 17.73 5.30
CA SER A 295 4.66 16.85 6.47
C SER A 295 4.63 17.64 7.79
N LEU A 296 5.21 18.84 7.83
CA LEU A 296 5.19 19.72 9.00
C LEU A 296 3.78 20.24 9.27
N THR A 297 3.09 20.77 8.25
CA THR A 297 1.74 21.32 8.40
C THR A 297 0.74 20.23 8.77
N LEU A 298 0.80 19.07 8.13
CA LEU A 298 -0.07 17.93 8.44
C LEU A 298 0.27 17.33 9.81
N GLY A 299 1.55 17.19 10.14
CA GLY A 299 2.00 16.71 11.45
C GLY A 299 1.51 17.58 12.59
N ILE A 300 1.65 18.91 12.48
CA ILE A 300 1.12 19.86 13.45
C ILE A 300 -0.41 19.77 13.51
N TYR A 301 -1.09 19.76 12.35
CA TYR A 301 -2.54 19.68 12.28
C TYR A 301 -3.09 18.47 13.07
N PHE A 302 -2.52 17.28 12.89
CA PHE A 302 -2.97 16.08 13.62
C PHE A 302 -2.69 16.12 15.12
N LEU A 303 -1.64 16.83 15.57
CA LEU A 303 -1.30 16.97 16.99
C LEU A 303 -2.15 18.02 17.72
N LEU A 304 -2.75 18.97 16.99
CA LEU A 304 -3.61 20.03 17.56
C LEU A 304 -4.82 19.46 18.32
N ALA A 305 -5.28 18.25 17.98
CA ALA A 305 -6.34 17.53 18.68
C ALA A 305 -6.19 17.56 20.21
N SER A 306 -4.97 17.37 20.70
CA SER A 306 -4.66 17.27 22.14
C SER A 306 -4.70 18.60 22.90
N LYS A 307 -4.69 19.74 22.18
CA LYS A 307 -4.59 21.08 22.76
C LYS A 307 -5.84 21.93 22.54
N LEU A 308 -6.71 21.54 21.62
CA LEU A 308 -7.95 22.24 21.35
C LEU A 308 -9.01 21.86 22.39
N SER A 309 -9.78 22.85 22.84
CA SER A 309 -10.93 22.68 23.72
C SER A 309 -12.10 23.57 23.27
N GLY A 310 -13.32 23.22 23.69
CA GLY A 310 -14.53 23.97 23.33
C GLY A 310 -14.88 23.89 21.83
N SER A 311 -15.42 24.98 21.28
CA SER A 311 -15.94 25.04 19.90
C SER A 311 -14.91 24.67 18.82
N TRP A 312 -13.63 24.99 19.05
CA TRP A 312 -12.55 24.66 18.12
C TRP A 312 -12.29 23.15 18.02
N LEU A 313 -12.46 22.42 19.11
CA LEU A 313 -12.35 20.96 19.12
C LEU A 313 -13.45 20.35 18.25
N THR A 314 -14.69 20.82 18.37
CA THR A 314 -15.81 20.37 17.55
C THR A 314 -15.58 20.66 16.07
N HIS A 315 -15.07 21.84 15.73
CA HIS A 315 -14.74 22.19 14.34
C HIS A 315 -13.61 21.30 13.78
N TYR A 316 -12.58 21.04 14.58
CA TYR A 316 -11.48 20.15 14.22
C TYR A 316 -11.99 18.72 14.00
N GLN A 317 -12.77 18.17 14.92
CA GLN A 317 -13.37 16.83 14.83
C GLN A 317 -14.29 16.69 13.60
N ASN A 318 -15.06 17.73 13.26
CA ASN A 318 -15.91 17.70 12.07
C ASN A 318 -15.12 17.83 10.75
N THR A 319 -13.95 18.46 10.78
CA THR A 319 -13.10 18.61 9.58
C THR A 319 -12.23 17.37 9.36
N ASN A 320 -11.76 16.74 10.44
CA ASN A 320 -10.89 15.58 10.38
C ASN A 320 -11.70 14.30 10.08
N SER A 321 -11.38 13.63 8.98
CA SER A 321 -12.04 12.39 8.57
C SER A 321 -11.87 11.25 9.58
N LEU A 322 -10.79 11.22 10.37
CA LEU A 322 -10.56 10.16 11.35
C LEU A 322 -11.65 10.12 12.43
N TYR A 323 -12.10 11.30 12.90
CA TYR A 323 -13.14 11.41 13.93
C TYR A 323 -14.54 11.10 13.41
N LYS A 324 -14.73 11.03 12.09
CA LYS A 324 -15.99 10.56 11.48
C LYS A 324 -16.06 9.04 11.36
N ILE A 325 -14.90 8.39 11.40
CA ILE A 325 -14.77 6.97 11.07
C ILE A 325 -14.50 6.16 12.34
N PHE A 326 -13.74 6.71 13.29
CA PHE A 326 -13.37 6.06 14.54
C PHE A 326 -13.99 6.76 15.75
N ASP A 327 -14.17 6.00 16.83
CA ASP A 327 -14.52 6.56 18.13
C ASP A 327 -13.53 7.65 18.56
N THR A 328 -14.00 8.63 19.30
CA THR A 328 -13.28 9.86 19.64
C THR A 328 -11.94 9.60 20.32
N GLU A 329 -11.90 8.66 21.28
CA GLU A 329 -10.66 8.27 21.98
C GLU A 329 -9.65 7.62 21.03
N TYR A 330 -10.10 6.67 20.22
CA TYR A 330 -9.24 5.97 19.27
C TYR A 330 -8.76 6.89 18.14
N ALA A 331 -9.66 7.74 17.62
CA ALA A 331 -9.34 8.75 16.62
C ALA A 331 -8.27 9.74 17.11
N GLN A 332 -8.35 10.14 18.38
CA GLN A 332 -7.35 10.99 19.01
C GLN A 332 -6.00 10.29 19.12
N TRP A 333 -5.98 9.03 19.55
CA TRP A 333 -4.74 8.26 19.62
C TRP A 333 -4.09 8.07 18.25
N VAL A 334 -4.86 7.66 17.23
CA VAL A 334 -4.38 7.50 15.85
C VAL A 334 -3.86 8.82 15.27
N SER A 335 -4.58 9.92 15.49
CA SER A 335 -4.15 11.25 15.04
C SER A 335 -2.82 11.64 15.69
N TRP A 336 -2.65 11.35 16.98
CA TRP A 336 -1.40 11.66 17.69
C TRP A 336 -0.21 10.87 17.15
N VAL A 337 -0.37 9.55 16.97
CA VAL A 337 0.67 8.68 16.39
C VAL A 337 1.05 9.11 14.97
N LEU A 338 0.05 9.39 14.13
CA LEU A 338 0.27 9.83 12.75
C LEU A 338 0.99 11.19 12.70
N GLY A 339 0.60 12.13 13.57
CA GLY A 339 1.25 13.43 13.70
C GLY A 339 2.72 13.32 14.11
N MET A 340 3.04 12.47 15.08
CA MET A 340 4.41 12.20 15.51
C MET A 340 5.25 11.57 14.40
N LEU A 341 4.70 10.61 13.65
CA LEU A 341 5.39 9.98 12.53
C LEU A 341 5.71 10.98 11.41
N LEU A 342 4.78 11.89 11.10
CA LEU A 342 4.99 12.95 10.12
C LEU A 342 6.05 13.96 10.56
N LEU A 343 6.09 14.34 11.84
CA LEU A 343 7.15 15.21 12.38
C LEU A 343 8.51 14.52 12.40
N PHE A 344 8.55 13.22 12.69
CA PHE A 344 9.79 12.44 12.60
C PHE A 344 10.30 12.40 11.16
N ALA A 345 9.42 12.16 10.19
CA ALA A 345 9.76 12.20 8.76
C ALA A 345 10.29 13.58 8.35
N PHE A 346 9.68 14.67 8.81
CA PHE A 346 10.18 16.03 8.62
C PHE A 346 11.59 16.22 9.17
N GLY A 347 11.83 15.81 10.42
CA GLY A 347 13.16 15.89 11.04
C GLY A 347 14.21 15.08 10.29
N PHE A 348 13.87 13.87 9.85
CA PHE A 348 14.74 13.03 9.03
C PHE A 348 15.09 13.69 7.69
N MET A 349 14.11 14.25 6.98
CA MET A 349 14.34 14.98 5.73
C MET A 349 15.19 16.25 5.95
N ALA A 350 14.96 16.99 7.04
CA ALA A 350 15.75 18.18 7.38
C ALA A 350 17.23 17.84 7.66
N CYS A 351 17.48 16.76 8.42
CA CYS A 351 18.82 16.25 8.65
C CYS A 351 19.49 15.78 7.33
N GLY A 352 18.73 15.10 6.47
CA GLY A 352 19.19 14.69 5.14
C GLY A 352 19.64 15.88 4.28
N LEU A 353 18.83 16.95 4.23
CA LEU A 353 19.21 18.18 3.52
C LEU A 353 20.46 18.86 4.10
N ALA A 354 20.60 18.87 5.43
CA ALA A 354 21.78 19.42 6.09
C ALA A 354 23.04 18.61 5.73
N ALA A 355 22.95 17.27 5.75
CA ALA A 355 24.02 16.38 5.35
C ALA A 355 24.41 16.56 3.88
N ILE A 356 23.44 16.67 2.98
CA ILE A 356 23.67 16.95 1.55
C ILE A 356 24.35 18.31 1.36
N ARG A 357 23.94 19.34 2.10
CA ARG A 357 24.62 20.66 2.04
C ARG A 357 26.06 20.58 2.52
N GLN A 358 26.33 19.82 3.58
CA GLN A 358 27.67 19.65 4.11
C GLN A 358 28.56 18.87 3.13
N SER A 359 28.03 17.80 2.51
CA SER A 359 28.79 17.02 1.53
C SER A 359 29.13 17.84 0.28
N ILE A 360 28.20 18.68 -0.21
CA ILE A 360 28.45 19.60 -1.33
C ILE A 360 29.55 20.61 -0.97
N LYS A 361 29.51 21.22 0.23
CA LYS A 361 30.57 22.15 0.67
C LYS A 361 31.93 21.47 0.72
N GLN A 362 32.00 20.24 1.23
CA GLN A 362 33.25 19.47 1.27
C GLN A 362 33.77 19.10 -0.12
N ALA A 363 32.88 18.74 -1.04
CA ALA A 363 33.24 18.44 -2.43
C ALA A 363 33.81 19.67 -3.15
N ILE A 364 33.16 20.83 -3.01
CA ILE A 364 33.63 22.10 -3.57
C ILE A 364 35.01 22.47 -2.99
N PHE A 365 35.18 22.35 -1.67
CA PHE A 365 36.46 22.64 -1.02
C PHE A 365 37.59 21.73 -1.55
N LYS A 366 37.35 20.42 -1.68
CA LYS A 366 38.31 19.47 -2.27
C LYS A 366 38.64 19.79 -3.72
N LEU A 367 37.65 20.20 -4.51
CA LEU A 367 37.84 20.61 -5.91
C LEU A 367 38.75 21.84 -6.00
N VAL A 368 38.46 22.89 -5.22
CA VAL A 368 39.28 24.11 -5.18
C VAL A 368 40.72 23.80 -4.75
N LEU A 369 40.89 22.96 -3.72
CA LEU A 369 42.21 22.53 -3.26
C LEU A 369 42.97 21.75 -4.35
N TRP A 370 42.28 20.88 -5.09
CA TRP A 370 42.88 20.13 -6.20
C TRP A 370 43.33 21.04 -7.34
N PHE A 371 42.54 22.05 -7.72
CA PHE A 371 42.94 23.06 -8.70
C PHE A 371 44.13 23.91 -8.22
N ALA A 372 44.19 24.27 -6.94
CA ALA A 372 45.33 24.98 -6.37
C ALA A 372 46.62 24.13 -6.37
N LEU A 373 46.51 22.83 -6.08
CA LEU A 373 47.64 21.90 -6.15
C LEU A 373 48.11 21.66 -7.59
N LEU A 374 47.19 21.50 -8.54
CA LEU A 374 47.52 21.35 -9.96
C LEU A 374 48.20 22.58 -10.54
N SER A 375 47.69 23.77 -10.25
CA SER A 375 48.32 25.02 -10.70
C SER A 375 49.74 25.16 -10.13
N SER A 376 49.95 24.85 -8.86
CA SER A 376 51.29 24.81 -8.25
C SER A 376 52.20 23.79 -8.95
N LEU A 377 51.72 22.58 -9.20
CA LEU A 377 52.49 21.53 -9.90
C LEU A 377 52.84 21.93 -11.35
N MET A 378 51.93 22.60 -12.06
CA MET A 378 52.19 23.10 -13.41
C MET A 378 53.26 24.19 -13.41
N ILE A 379 53.22 25.14 -12.46
CA ILE A 379 54.25 26.17 -12.29
C ILE A 379 55.61 25.55 -11.97
N GLN A 380 55.65 24.55 -11.08
CA GLN A 380 56.88 23.81 -10.75
C GLN A 380 57.45 23.10 -11.97
N ARG A 381 56.61 22.49 -12.82
CA ARG A 381 57.06 21.85 -14.07
C ARG A 381 57.64 22.84 -15.07
N GLU A 382 57.03 24.02 -15.27
CA GLU A 382 57.59 25.05 -16.15
C GLU A 382 58.92 25.60 -15.63
N LEU A 383 59.03 25.85 -14.32
CA LEU A 383 60.29 26.30 -13.70
C LEU A 383 61.39 25.26 -13.89
N LEU A 384 61.09 23.97 -13.67
CA LEU A 384 62.04 22.87 -13.90
C LEU A 384 62.46 22.73 -15.37
N GLN A 385 61.57 23.04 -16.32
CA GLN A 385 61.93 23.10 -17.75
C GLN A 385 62.90 24.24 -18.02
N LYS A 386 62.61 25.46 -17.53
CA LYS A 386 63.50 26.62 -17.70
C LYS A 386 64.88 26.44 -17.07
N VAL A 387 64.94 25.83 -15.87
CA VAL A 387 66.23 25.54 -15.22
C VAL A 387 67.05 24.55 -16.04
N ARG A 388 66.43 23.48 -16.57
CA ARG A 388 67.13 22.52 -17.45
C ARG A 388 67.63 23.16 -18.75
N GLU A 389 66.88 24.11 -19.30
CA GLU A 389 67.29 24.85 -20.50
C GLU A 389 68.51 25.75 -20.23
N ILE A 390 68.62 26.32 -19.02
CA ILE A 390 69.79 27.10 -18.61
C ILE A 390 71.01 26.19 -18.37
N GLU A 391 70.81 25.04 -17.73
CA GLU A 391 71.89 24.09 -17.40
C GLU A 391 72.46 23.38 -18.64
N GLY A 392 71.67 23.25 -19.72
CA GLY A 392 72.10 22.65 -20.99
C GLY A 392 72.88 23.59 -21.93
N ARG A 393 73.07 24.89 -21.61
CA ARG A 393 73.83 25.80 -22.49
C ARG A 393 75.34 25.63 -22.28
N PRO A 394 76.12 25.45 -23.36
CA PRO A 394 77.58 25.32 -23.26
C PRO A 394 78.23 26.59 -22.71
N LEU A 395 79.19 26.43 -21.80
CA LEU A 395 79.88 27.48 -21.03
C LEU A 395 80.57 28.60 -21.86
N ALA A 396 80.61 28.50 -23.18
CA ALA A 396 81.21 29.50 -24.06
C ALA A 396 80.36 30.79 -24.19
N ASP A 397 79.04 30.71 -23.98
CA ASP A 397 78.11 31.82 -24.22
C ASP A 397 77.88 32.72 -22.99
N ILE A 398 78.20 32.24 -21.79
CA ILE A 398 77.96 32.95 -20.51
C ILE A 398 78.94 34.13 -20.31
N ARG A 399 80.04 34.19 -21.08
CA ARG A 399 81.03 35.26 -20.98
C ARG A 399 80.64 36.53 -21.75
N GLN A 400 79.63 36.47 -22.63
CA GLN A 400 79.20 37.60 -23.46
C GLN A 400 78.04 38.42 -22.85
N LEU A 401 77.43 37.94 -21.76
CA LEU A 401 76.35 38.62 -21.03
C LEU A 401 76.83 39.34 -19.74
N ARG A 402 78.15 39.44 -19.54
CA ARG A 402 78.76 40.12 -18.39
C ARG A 402 79.22 41.55 -18.70
N ASP A 403 79.26 41.92 -19.98
CA ASP A 403 79.39 43.30 -20.45
C ASP A 403 78.01 43.80 -20.89
#